data_AF-A0AAE4MYN8-F1
#
_entry.id   AF-A0AAE4MYN8-F1
#
_cell.length_a   1.000
_cell.length_b   1.000
_cell.length_c   1.000
_cell.angle_alpha   90.00
_cell.angle_beta   90.00
_cell.angle_gamma   90.00
#
_symmetry.space_group_name_H-M   'P 1'
#
loop_
_entity.id
_entity.type
_entity.pdbx_description
1 polymer ?
#
loop_
_entity_poly.entity_id
_entity_poly.type
_entity_poly.pdbx_seq_one_letter_code
_entity_poly.pdbx_strand_id
1 'polypeptide(L)' 'SLGKAFSLGIVAEGVENNEQFELLKNMNCDEFQGYYYSKPLSGDQLIDFLRGQKK' A
#
# COMPACT_ATOMS: atom_id res chain seq x y z
N SER A 1 14.56 3.51 11.90
CA SER A 1 13.32 4.09 12.46
C SER A 1 12.95 3.34 13.74
N LEU A 2 12.01 3.86 14.54
CA LEU A 2 11.56 3.24 15.79
C LEU A 2 10.96 1.84 15.58
N GLY A 3 10.09 1.68 14.57
CA GLY A 3 9.48 0.38 14.25
C GLY A 3 10.52 -0.71 13.96
N LYS A 4 11.56 -0.38 13.17
CA LYS A 4 12.64 -1.33 12.88
C LYS A 4 13.46 -1.73 14.11
N ALA A 5 13.69 -0.80 15.05
CA ALA A 5 14.38 -1.10 16.31
C ALA A 5 13.60 -2.10 17.18
N PHE A 6 12.28 -2.14 17.04
CA PHE A 6 11.40 -3.11 17.69
C PHE A 6 11.04 -4.31 16.81
N SER A 7 11.72 -4.49 15.67
CA SER A 7 11.44 -5.57 14.71
C SER A 7 9.98 -5.60 14.22
N LEU A 8 9.36 -4.42 14.08
CA LEU A 8 8.01 -4.27 13.54
C LEU A 8 8.03 -3.99 12.03
N GLY A 9 6.98 -4.45 11.35
CA GLY A 9 6.63 -4.02 10.00
C GLY A 9 6.07 -2.59 9.99
N ILE A 10 6.33 -1.84 8.92
CA ILE A 10 5.89 -0.47 8.73
C ILE A 10 4.99 -0.40 7.51
N VAL A 11 3.72 -0.05 7.73
CA VAL A 11 2.75 0.25 6.65
C VAL A 11 2.78 1.76 6.39
N ALA A 12 2.95 2.16 5.13
CA ALA A 12 2.78 3.53 4.69
C ALA A 12 1.39 3.72 4.08
N GLU A 13 0.53 4.47 4.77
CA GLU A 13 -0.83 4.79 4.30
C GLU A 13 -0.88 6.13 3.55
N GLY A 14 -1.86 6.28 2.66
CA GLY A 14 -2.06 7.51 1.88
C GLY A 14 -1.13 7.66 0.67
N VAL A 15 -0.63 6.55 0.10
CA VAL A 15 0.18 6.58 -1.13
C VAL A 15 -0.71 6.80 -2.36
N GLU A 16 -0.61 7.96 -2.98
CA GLU A 16 -1.48 8.38 -4.10
C GLU A 16 -0.78 8.39 -5.46
N ASN A 17 0.56 8.48 -5.49
CA ASN A 17 1.33 8.54 -6.74
C ASN A 17 2.66 7.78 -6.67
N ASN A 18 3.30 7.63 -7.85
CA ASN A 18 4.54 6.88 -8.00
C ASN A 18 5.74 7.50 -7.27
N GLU A 19 5.80 8.82 -7.19
CA GLU A 19 6.88 9.53 -6.52
C GLU A 19 6.89 9.23 -5.02
N GLN A 20 5.70 9.29 -4.38
CA GLN A 20 5.51 8.91 -2.99
C GLN A 20 5.89 7.44 -2.74
N PHE A 21 5.44 6.54 -3.62
CA PHE A 21 5.77 5.11 -3.52
C PHE A 21 7.28 4.86 -3.54
N GLU A 22 7.98 5.39 -4.55
CA GLU A 22 9.43 5.17 -4.68
C GLU A 22 10.20 5.82 -3.51
N LEU A 23 9.79 7.00 -3.04
CA LEU A 23 10.37 7.62 -1.85
C LEU A 23 10.23 6.72 -0.62
N LEU A 24 9.02 6.29 -0.29
CA LEU A 24 8.72 5.50 0.91
C LEU A 24 9.35 4.09 0.84
N LYS A 25 9.40 3.50 -0.34
CA LYS A 25 10.12 2.25 -0.61
C LYS A 25 11.62 2.40 -0.34
N ASN A 26 12.24 3.49 -0.81
CA ASN A 26 13.65 3.78 -0.53
C ASN A 26 13.92 4.07 0.96
N MET A 27 12.90 4.47 1.72
CA MET A 27 12.96 4.61 3.18
C MET A 27 12.80 3.28 3.94
N ASN A 28 12.65 2.15 3.23
CA ASN A 28 12.41 0.81 3.77
C ASN A 28 11.08 0.67 4.53
N CYS A 29 10.01 1.32 4.06
CA CYS A 29 8.64 0.92 4.38
C CYS A 29 8.34 -0.47 3.77
N ASP A 30 7.59 -1.29 4.49
CA ASP A 30 7.37 -2.71 4.15
C ASP A 30 6.11 -2.91 3.32
N GLU A 31 5.05 -2.23 3.70
CA GLU A 31 3.73 -2.33 3.09
C GLU A 31 3.19 -0.94 2.75
N PHE A 32 2.28 -0.87 1.78
CA PHE A 32 1.79 0.38 1.23
C PHE A 32 0.28 0.31 1.01
N GLN A 33 -0.42 1.36 1.40
CA GLN A 33 -1.85 1.53 1.16
C GLN A 33 -2.13 2.93 0.61
N GLY A 34 -2.95 3.01 -0.42
CA GLY A 34 -3.46 4.27 -0.93
C GLY A 34 -3.96 4.18 -2.36
N TYR A 35 -4.44 5.31 -2.89
CA TYR A 35 -5.10 5.38 -4.19
C TYR A 35 -4.18 5.09 -5.38
N TYR A 36 -2.86 5.10 -5.17
CA TYR A 36 -1.90 4.61 -6.15
C TYR A 36 -2.17 3.15 -6.54
N TYR A 37 -2.62 2.33 -5.58
CA TYR A 37 -2.99 0.94 -5.82
C TYR A 37 -4.48 0.76 -6.09
N SER A 38 -5.31 1.21 -5.14
CA SER A 38 -6.76 1.10 -5.23
C SER A 38 -7.43 2.06 -4.26
N LYS A 39 -8.63 2.52 -4.63
CA LYS A 39 -9.57 3.10 -3.65
C LYS A 39 -10.11 1.98 -2.73
N PRO A 40 -10.69 2.31 -1.56
CA PRO A 40 -11.46 1.35 -0.77
C PRO A 40 -12.49 0.63 -1.64
N LEU A 41 -12.54 -0.69 -1.48
CA LEU A 41 -13.41 -1.58 -2.26
C LEU A 41 -14.48 -2.16 -1.34
N SER A 42 -15.68 -2.36 -1.87
CA SER A 42 -16.65 -3.26 -1.24
C SER A 42 -16.14 -4.71 -1.27
N GLY A 43 -16.79 -5.59 -0.49
CA GLY A 43 -16.45 -7.02 -0.50
C GLY A 43 -16.51 -7.64 -1.90
N ASP A 44 -17.56 -7.35 -2.67
CA ASP A 44 -17.70 -7.86 -4.05
C ASP A 44 -16.60 -7.32 -4.96
N GLN A 45 -16.29 -6.02 -4.87
CA GLN A 45 -15.23 -5.39 -5.66
C GLN A 45 -13.84 -5.95 -5.32
N LEU A 46 -13.60 -6.32 -4.07
CA LEU A 46 -12.35 -6.96 -3.65
C LEU A 46 -12.16 -8.31 -4.34
N ILE A 47 -13.22 -9.11 -4.48
CA ILE A 47 -13.15 -10.41 -5.18
C ILE A 47 -12.77 -10.22 -6.65
N ASP A 48 -13.35 -9.23 -7.33
CA ASP A 48 -12.99 -8.91 -8.72
C ASP A 48 -11.53 -8.43 -8.82
N PHE A 49 -11.11 -7.56 -7.90
CA PHE A 49 -9.74 -7.06 -7.81
C PHE A 49 -8.72 -8.19 -7.63
N LEU A 50 -8.98 -9.13 -6.72
CA LEU A 50 -8.11 -10.30 -6.47
C LEU A 50 -8.05 -11.27 -7.65
N ARG A 51 -9.09 -11.32 -8.47
CA ARG A 51 -9.11 -12.11 -9.72
C ARG A 51 -8.37 -11.43 -10.88
N GLY A 52 -7.83 -10.23 -10.67
CA GLY A 52 -7.19 -9.43 -11.72
C GLY A 52 -8.18 -8.88 -12.75
N GLN A 53 -9.47 -8.92 -12.45
CA GLN A 53 -10.51 -8.34 -13.31
C GLN A 53 -10.59 -6.85 -13.00
N LYS A 54 -9.90 -6.04 -13.78
CA LYS A 54 -10.13 -4.59 -13.78
C LYS A 54 -11.50 -4.32 -14.39
N LYS A 55 -12.38 -3.64 -13.67
CA LYS A 55 -13.51 -2.95 -14.29
C LYS A 55 -13.02 -1.92 -15.30
#